data_AF-A0A0C9M2A4-F1
#
_entry.id   AF-A0A0C9M2A4-F1
#
_cell.length_a   1.000
_cell.length_b   1.000
_cell.length_c   1.000
_cell.angle_alpha   90.00
_cell.angle_beta   90.00
_cell.angle_gamma   90.00
#
_symmetry.space_group_name_H-M   'P 1'
#
loop_
_entity.id
_entity.type
_entity.pdbx_description
1 polymer ?
#
loop_
_entity_poly.entity_id
_entity_poly.type
_entity_poly.pdbx_seq_one_letter_code
_entity_poly.pdbx_strand_id
1 'polypeptide(L)'
;MRAVCSICLDEIGSEPLVAVVNCGHVFDVECIQECLRTSLNCPICRKRIHSANMETSQWCRIFLSTEGDSHSKEFLKLKNDLARKETHIEKLETMLAKSVNQTESAERNCENLLKAYHESQAQIDVTNKELTDTKSAYLEEVQKASTYVEQIMDLTLAKNNYANELDDLRKKSDVMTRELQSQRDKCTAMAKKSNYEKEYAQLKKSFEEAIAKQNIINSKYTEIVISGTTNPDAVRARIQDLEKQLSDSKAKEDKLFADVKRLAKKKADIYDDRHRLFLENLKINNDKKRLIKENDQLRGKLGYTNEDVSESGEYTSNHASNDRDLQRQLEAAKKHISKLQEYKQNWIAENRTLQQDLKTSKEKIKILQGSLNNTTADKNALRRRLNETSRENQVHQGSTASGSTTSLSTVVSPEELMFIR
;
A
#
# COMPACT_ATOMS: atom_id res chain seq x y z
N MET A 1 93.34 46.73 -34.39
CA MET A 1 94.46 45.95 -33.81
C MET A 1 94.47 44.60 -34.48
N ARG A 2 95.62 44.11 -34.97
CA ARG A 2 95.74 42.72 -35.44
C ARG A 2 96.02 41.85 -34.21
N ALA A 3 95.21 40.81 -34.00
CA ALA A 3 95.48 39.84 -32.95
C ALA A 3 96.48 38.82 -33.50
N VAL A 4 97.47 38.43 -32.68
CA VAL A 4 98.48 37.43 -33.01
C VAL A 4 98.39 36.31 -31.98
N CYS A 5 98.37 35.05 -32.43
CA CYS A 5 98.32 33.93 -31.49
C CYS A 5 99.69 33.80 -30.81
N SER A 6 99.74 33.81 -29.48
CA SER A 6 101.03 33.76 -28.76
C SER A 6 101.72 32.39 -28.78
N ILE A 7 101.12 31.37 -29.42
CA ILE A 7 101.69 30.03 -29.56
C ILE A 7 102.40 29.87 -30.91
N CYS A 8 101.69 30.09 -32.02
CA CYS A 8 102.28 30.02 -33.37
C CYS A 8 102.94 31.34 -33.82
N LEU A 9 102.63 32.45 -33.16
CA LEU A 9 103.06 33.81 -33.52
C LEU A 9 102.55 34.30 -34.88
N ASP A 10 101.60 33.58 -35.49
CA ASP A 10 100.97 33.99 -36.74
C ASP A 10 99.84 35.01 -36.49
N GLU A 11 99.64 35.89 -37.48
CA GLU A 11 98.48 36.78 -37.50
C GLU A 11 97.21 35.94 -37.55
N ILE A 12 96.33 36.19 -36.59
CA ILE A 12 95.07 35.47 -36.50
C ILE A 12 94.22 35.92 -37.69
N GLY A 13 94.03 35.01 -38.64
CA GLY A 13 93.21 35.22 -39.82
C GLY A 13 91.71 35.05 -39.57
N SER A 14 91.07 34.18 -40.36
CA SER A 14 89.64 33.83 -40.29
C SER A 14 89.31 32.70 -39.31
N GLU A 15 90.33 32.12 -38.69
CA GLU A 15 90.20 31.03 -37.73
C GLU A 15 89.51 31.51 -36.45
N PRO A 16 88.63 30.70 -35.85
CA PRO A 16 87.95 31.06 -34.62
C PRO A 16 88.95 31.27 -33.48
N LEU A 17 88.86 32.42 -32.82
CA LEU A 17 89.63 32.68 -31.61
C LEU A 17 88.97 32.15 -30.37
N VAL A 18 89.80 31.78 -29.41
CA VAL A 18 89.35 31.39 -28.09
C VAL A 18 90.15 32.10 -27.02
N ALA A 19 89.45 32.62 -26.02
CA ALA A 19 90.05 33.08 -24.77
C ALA A 19 89.93 31.99 -23.72
N VAL A 20 91.02 31.76 -23.00
CA VAL A 20 91.00 30.97 -21.78
C VAL A 20 90.22 31.75 -20.72
N VAL A 21 89.10 31.19 -20.23
CA VAL A 21 88.17 31.88 -19.31
C VAL A 21 88.88 32.38 -18.05
N ASN A 22 89.83 31.62 -17.54
CA ASN A 22 90.50 31.90 -16.26
C ASN A 22 91.55 33.03 -16.35
N CYS A 23 92.05 33.36 -17.53
CA CYS A 23 93.15 34.33 -17.66
C CYS A 23 93.03 35.31 -18.82
N GLY A 24 92.04 35.15 -19.71
CA GLY A 24 91.77 36.06 -20.81
C GLY A 24 92.78 36.00 -21.97
N HIS A 25 93.81 35.15 -21.89
CA HIS A 25 94.75 34.97 -22.98
C HIS A 25 94.09 34.32 -24.19
N VAL A 26 94.38 34.86 -25.37
CA VAL A 26 93.72 34.54 -26.62
C VAL A 26 94.66 33.72 -27.50
N PHE A 27 94.11 32.66 -28.09
CA PHE A 27 94.83 31.73 -28.94
C PHE A 27 93.95 31.30 -30.10
N ASP A 28 94.56 30.79 -31.16
CA ASP A 28 93.84 29.98 -32.15
C ASP A 28 93.36 28.70 -31.48
N VAL A 29 92.16 28.25 -31.87
CA VAL A 29 91.53 27.03 -31.31
C VAL A 29 92.46 25.84 -31.40
N GLU A 30 93.10 25.63 -32.55
CA GLU A 30 93.98 24.49 -32.76
C GLU A 30 95.23 24.55 -31.88
N CYS A 31 95.87 25.73 -31.81
CA CYS A 31 97.08 25.95 -31.02
C CYS A 31 96.85 25.69 -29.52
N ILE A 32 95.77 26.22 -28.94
CA ILE A 32 95.49 26.00 -27.51
C ILE A 32 95.02 24.58 -27.22
N GLN A 33 94.29 23.94 -28.15
CA GLN A 33 93.91 22.54 -28.01
C GLN A 33 95.14 21.63 -27.94
N GLU A 34 96.14 21.87 -28.79
CA GLU A 34 97.38 21.09 -28.77
C GLU A 34 98.16 21.31 -27.47
N CYS A 35 98.27 22.55 -27.00
CA CYS A 35 98.93 22.85 -25.72
C CYS A 35 98.23 22.17 -24.54
N LEU A 36 96.89 22.12 -24.56
CA LEU A 36 96.10 21.50 -23.50
C LEU A 36 96.13 19.97 -23.51
N ARG A 37 96.51 19.33 -24.62
CA ARG A 37 96.80 17.88 -24.65
C ARG A 37 98.00 17.52 -23.78
N THR A 38 98.96 18.42 -23.64
CA THR A 38 100.20 18.17 -22.89
C THR A 38 100.22 18.79 -21.51
N SER A 39 99.56 19.95 -21.31
CA SER A 39 99.53 20.65 -20.02
C SER A 39 98.24 21.44 -19.85
N LEU A 40 97.55 21.25 -18.72
CA LEU A 40 96.33 22.01 -18.34
C LEU A 40 96.63 23.43 -17.82
N ASN A 41 97.74 24.02 -18.22
CA ASN A 41 98.14 25.37 -17.81
C ASN A 41 98.18 26.27 -19.03
N CYS A 42 97.78 27.53 -18.87
CA CYS A 42 97.88 28.52 -19.92
C CYS A 42 99.34 28.66 -20.40
N PRO A 43 99.63 28.56 -21.70
CA PRO A 43 100.99 28.68 -22.22
C PRO A 43 101.68 30.00 -21.87
N ILE A 44 100.91 31.08 -21.71
CA ILE A 44 101.43 32.41 -21.42
C ILE A 44 101.69 32.61 -19.92
N CYS A 45 100.66 32.43 -19.08
CA CYS A 45 100.76 32.79 -17.65
C CYS A 45 100.87 31.60 -16.71
N ARG A 46 100.86 30.37 -17.24
CA ARG A 46 100.91 29.10 -16.51
C ARG A 46 99.80 28.90 -15.47
N LYS A 47 98.77 29.76 -15.45
CA LYS A 47 97.58 29.55 -14.61
C LYS A 47 96.85 28.29 -15.09
N ARG A 48 96.45 27.45 -14.13
CA ARG A 48 95.67 26.23 -14.36
C ARG A 48 94.34 26.57 -15.06
N ILE A 49 94.09 25.91 -16.19
CA ILE A 49 92.85 25.95 -16.95
C ILE A 49 91.99 24.81 -16.40
N HIS A 50 91.24 25.09 -15.34
CA HIS A 50 90.32 24.13 -14.73
C HIS A 50 88.94 24.75 -14.57
N SER A 51 87.91 23.97 -14.90
CA SER A 51 86.54 24.14 -14.42
C SER A 51 86.20 22.98 -13.49
N ALA A 52 85.64 23.28 -12.31
CA ALA A 52 85.20 22.26 -11.35
C ALA A 52 83.96 21.46 -11.80
N ASN A 53 83.31 21.85 -12.91
CA ASN A 53 82.12 21.21 -13.45
C ASN A 53 82.36 20.83 -14.92
N MET A 54 82.27 19.53 -15.23
CA MET A 54 82.86 18.87 -16.40
C MET A 54 82.16 19.03 -17.77
N GLU A 55 81.19 19.93 -17.95
CA GLU A 55 80.34 19.91 -19.15
C GLU A 55 80.31 21.19 -19.98
N THR A 56 81.03 22.25 -19.60
CA THR A 56 81.09 23.51 -20.40
C THR A 56 82.52 23.81 -20.84
N SER A 57 82.69 24.06 -22.14
CA SER A 57 83.98 24.37 -22.80
C SER A 57 84.78 25.41 -22.00
N GLN A 58 86.01 25.07 -21.59
CA GLN A 58 86.88 25.86 -20.70
C GLN A 58 87.54 27.08 -21.37
N TRP A 59 87.09 27.40 -22.57
CA TRP A 59 87.48 28.57 -23.33
C TRP A 59 86.25 29.12 -24.05
N CYS A 60 86.14 30.45 -24.12
CA CYS A 60 85.06 31.12 -24.82
C CYS A 60 85.52 31.48 -26.23
N ARG A 61 84.70 31.21 -27.23
CA ARG A 61 84.95 31.67 -28.60
C ARG A 61 84.84 33.20 -28.62
N ILE A 62 85.92 33.88 -28.99
CA ILE A 62 85.93 35.34 -29.14
C ILE A 62 85.63 35.65 -30.59
N PHE A 63 84.63 36.49 -30.80
CA PHE A 63 84.40 37.14 -32.08
C PHE A 63 84.98 38.55 -31.95
N LEU A 64 86.15 38.76 -32.54
CA LEU A 64 86.69 40.12 -32.67
C LEU A 64 85.81 40.86 -33.67
N SER A 65 85.13 41.91 -33.22
CA SER A 65 84.41 42.81 -34.11
C SER A 65 85.42 43.47 -35.04
N THR A 66 85.60 42.91 -36.25
CA THR A 66 86.31 43.59 -37.32
C THR A 66 85.51 44.83 -37.67
N GLU A 67 85.97 46.00 -37.21
CA GLU A 67 85.41 47.28 -37.61
C GLU A 67 85.56 47.42 -39.12
N GLY A 68 84.42 47.31 -39.83
CA GLY A 68 84.35 47.39 -41.28
C GLY A 68 84.29 46.04 -41.97
N ASP A 69 83.11 45.41 -41.99
CA ASP A 69 82.40 45.09 -43.25
C ASP A 69 81.29 44.04 -43.05
N SER A 70 80.14 44.32 -43.68
CA SER A 70 79.16 43.37 -44.20
C SER A 70 78.37 42.40 -43.29
N HIS A 71 78.61 42.27 -41.98
CA HIS A 71 77.77 41.41 -41.11
C HIS A 71 76.49 42.07 -40.53
N SER A 72 76.25 43.35 -40.86
CA SER A 72 75.09 44.11 -40.36
C SER A 72 73.73 43.48 -40.72
N LYS A 73 73.61 42.83 -41.89
CA LYS A 73 72.34 42.22 -42.34
C LYS A 73 71.98 40.95 -41.56
N GLU A 74 72.96 40.14 -41.22
CA GLU A 74 72.74 38.87 -40.49
C GLU A 74 72.43 39.13 -39.02
N PHE A 75 73.15 40.06 -38.39
CA PHE A 75 72.86 40.51 -37.02
C PHE A 75 71.45 41.12 -36.91
N LEU A 76 71.04 41.96 -37.88
CA LEU A 76 69.69 42.53 -37.90
C LEU A 76 68.60 41.46 -38.10
N LYS A 77 68.88 40.42 -38.91
CA LYS A 77 67.98 39.28 -39.09
C LYS A 77 67.81 38.52 -37.77
N LEU A 78 68.90 38.20 -37.07
CA LEU A 78 68.87 37.54 -35.77
C LEU A 78 68.13 38.38 -34.72
N LYS A 79 68.35 39.70 -34.68
CA LYS A 79 67.64 40.61 -33.78
C LYS A 79 66.13 40.61 -34.02
N ASN A 80 65.71 40.62 -35.30
CA ASN A 80 64.30 40.55 -35.66
C ASN A 80 63.70 39.17 -35.36
N ASP A 81 64.45 38.08 -35.58
CA ASP A 81 64.04 36.74 -35.19
C ASP A 81 63.86 36.63 -33.67
N LEU A 82 64.77 37.20 -32.88
CA LEU A 82 64.66 37.23 -31.43
C LEU A 82 63.39 37.97 -30.98
N ALA A 83 63.14 39.17 -31.51
CA ALA A 83 61.91 39.93 -31.19
C ALA A 83 60.63 39.18 -31.61
N ARG A 84 60.65 38.46 -32.74
CA ARG A 84 59.53 37.58 -33.14
C ARG A 84 59.34 36.42 -32.17
N LYS A 85 60.41 35.87 -31.61
CA LYS A 85 60.32 34.80 -30.61
C LYS A 85 59.86 35.32 -29.25
N GLU A 86 60.31 36.50 -28.82
CA GLU A 86 59.85 37.17 -27.59
C GLU A 86 58.34 37.42 -27.64
N THR A 87 57.83 38.06 -28.70
CA THR A 87 56.38 38.28 -28.89
C THR A 87 55.59 36.97 -28.98
N HIS A 88 56.18 35.90 -29.52
CA HIS A 88 55.55 34.58 -29.53
C HIS A 88 55.48 33.97 -28.13
N ILE A 89 56.53 34.13 -27.31
CA ILE A 89 56.55 33.68 -25.91
C ILE A 89 55.45 34.39 -25.12
N GLU A 90 55.34 35.72 -25.23
CA GLU A 90 54.27 36.49 -24.55
C GLU A 90 52.86 36.00 -24.96
N LYS A 91 52.66 35.68 -26.24
CA LYS A 91 51.40 35.09 -26.73
C LYS A 91 51.15 33.70 -26.12
N LEU A 92 52.16 32.87 -25.98
CA LEU A 92 52.02 31.55 -25.35
C LEU A 92 51.75 31.67 -23.86
N GLU A 93 52.39 32.60 -23.16
CA GLU A 93 52.17 32.87 -21.73
C GLU A 93 50.73 33.35 -21.47
N THR A 94 50.21 34.26 -22.29
CA THR A 94 48.81 34.72 -22.18
C THR A 94 47.81 33.59 -22.48
N MET A 95 48.10 32.73 -23.46
CA MET A 95 47.28 31.54 -23.74
C MET A 95 47.33 30.54 -22.58
N LEU A 96 48.50 30.33 -21.98
CA LEU A 96 48.68 29.44 -20.82
C LEU A 96 47.90 29.98 -19.62
N ALA A 97 48.03 31.27 -19.29
CA ALA A 97 47.28 31.90 -18.20
C ALA A 97 45.76 31.77 -18.39
N LYS A 98 45.27 31.97 -19.62
CA LYS A 98 43.85 31.75 -19.95
C LYS A 98 43.43 30.29 -19.73
N SER A 99 44.25 29.34 -20.15
CA SER A 99 43.98 27.90 -19.98
C SER A 99 44.00 27.48 -18.51
N VAL A 100 44.91 28.01 -17.70
CA VAL A 100 44.99 27.75 -16.26
C VAL A 100 43.72 28.26 -15.57
N ASN A 101 43.34 29.51 -15.82
CA ASN A 101 42.11 30.08 -15.26
C ASN A 101 40.85 29.29 -15.67
N GLN A 102 40.78 28.80 -16.91
CA GLN A 102 39.69 27.94 -17.37
C GLN A 102 39.68 26.60 -16.64
N THR A 103 40.84 26.00 -16.39
CA THR A 103 40.98 24.72 -15.69
C THR A 103 40.58 24.87 -14.23
N GLU A 104 41.08 25.88 -13.52
CA GLU A 104 40.68 26.16 -12.14
C GLU A 104 39.19 26.45 -12.00
N SER A 105 38.59 27.16 -12.96
CA SER A 105 37.14 27.39 -12.97
C SER A 105 36.37 26.08 -13.20
N ALA A 106 36.87 25.18 -14.04
CA ALA A 106 36.27 23.88 -14.27
C ALA A 106 36.39 22.97 -13.03
N GLU A 107 37.53 22.98 -12.35
CA GLU A 107 37.75 22.24 -11.10
C GLU A 107 36.79 22.69 -10.00
N ARG A 108 36.64 24.00 -9.78
CA ARG A 108 35.65 24.55 -8.84
C ARG A 108 34.23 24.13 -9.19
N ASN A 109 33.88 24.09 -10.48
CA ASN A 109 32.57 23.62 -10.91
C ASN A 109 32.38 22.12 -10.64
N CYS A 110 33.41 21.29 -10.85
CA CYS A 110 33.38 19.88 -10.52
C CYS A 110 33.21 19.64 -9.01
N GLU A 111 33.92 20.38 -8.16
CA GLU A 111 33.77 20.30 -6.70
C GLU A 111 32.36 20.67 -6.24
N ASN A 112 31.80 21.75 -6.78
CA ASN A 112 30.43 22.17 -6.49
C ASN A 112 29.41 21.11 -6.92
N LEU A 113 29.58 20.51 -8.10
CA LEU A 113 28.71 19.43 -8.56
C LEU A 113 28.83 18.17 -7.69
N LEU A 114 30.04 17.83 -7.24
CA LEU A 114 30.26 16.70 -6.34
C LEU A 114 29.60 16.93 -4.98
N LYS A 115 29.68 18.15 -4.44
CA LYS A 115 28.99 18.53 -3.20
C LYS A 115 27.47 18.40 -3.36
N ALA A 116 26.90 18.95 -4.43
CA ALA A 116 25.47 18.85 -4.72
C ALA A 116 25.00 17.39 -4.92
N TYR A 117 25.85 16.54 -5.50
CA TYR A 117 25.60 15.11 -5.63
C TYR A 117 25.53 14.43 -4.26
N HIS A 118 26.47 14.70 -3.35
CA HIS A 118 26.44 14.13 -2.01
C HIS A 118 25.25 14.62 -1.16
N GLU A 119 24.89 15.90 -1.27
CA GLU A 119 23.68 16.44 -0.62
C GLU A 119 22.41 15.74 -1.14
N SER A 120 22.31 15.55 -2.45
CA SER A 120 21.18 14.82 -3.06
C SER A 120 21.13 13.36 -2.63
N GLN A 121 22.30 12.70 -2.54
CA GLN A 121 22.41 11.32 -2.06
C GLN A 121 21.94 11.19 -0.61
N ALA A 122 22.37 12.11 0.28
CA ALA A 122 21.93 12.12 1.67
C ALA A 122 20.41 12.34 1.78
N GLN A 123 19.83 13.21 0.94
CA GLN A 123 18.39 13.41 0.88
C GLN A 123 17.65 12.13 0.45
N ILE A 124 18.15 11.42 -0.56
CA ILE A 124 17.59 10.14 -1.01
C ILE A 124 17.62 9.11 0.13
N ASP A 125 18.71 9.03 0.89
CA ASP A 125 18.85 8.10 2.00
C ASP A 125 17.86 8.40 3.14
N VAL A 126 17.66 9.68 3.46
CA VAL A 126 16.63 10.12 4.42
C VAL A 126 15.23 9.71 3.96
N THR A 127 14.86 10.01 2.71
CA THR A 127 13.53 9.66 2.17
C THR A 127 13.32 8.14 2.09
N ASN A 128 14.35 7.37 1.76
CA ASN A 128 14.27 5.90 1.75
C ASN A 128 14.04 5.33 3.16
N LYS A 129 14.65 5.94 4.17
CA LYS A 129 14.41 5.57 5.57
C LYS A 129 12.96 5.87 5.97
N GLU A 130 12.47 7.09 5.71
CA GLU A 130 11.07 7.48 5.99
C GLU A 130 10.07 6.55 5.28
N LEU A 131 10.35 6.18 4.03
CA LEU A 131 9.53 5.25 3.27
C LEU A 131 9.51 3.85 3.91
N THR A 132 10.65 3.38 4.41
CA THR A 132 10.78 2.09 5.08
C THR A 132 10.03 2.07 6.42
N ASP A 133 10.14 3.15 7.19
CA ASP A 133 9.42 3.33 8.45
C ASP A 133 7.90 3.36 8.21
N THR A 134 7.45 4.12 7.20
CA THR A 134 6.04 4.21 6.79
C THR A 134 5.50 2.85 6.31
N LYS A 135 6.30 2.10 5.53
CA LYS A 135 5.93 0.76 5.08
C LYS A 135 5.75 -0.21 6.23
N SER A 136 6.62 -0.13 7.25
CA SER A 136 6.55 -0.97 8.45
C SER A 136 5.30 -0.65 9.26
N ALA A 137 5.01 0.64 9.50
CA ALA A 137 3.79 1.07 10.18
C ALA A 137 2.51 0.63 9.42
N TYR A 138 2.51 0.70 8.08
CA TYR A 138 1.38 0.22 7.28
C TYR A 138 1.17 -1.30 7.40
N LEU A 139 2.26 -2.09 7.44
CA LEU A 139 2.18 -3.54 7.62
C LEU A 139 1.58 -3.91 8.98
N GLU A 140 1.93 -3.20 10.05
CA GLU A 140 1.33 -3.39 11.38
C GLU A 140 -0.18 -3.10 11.38
N GLU A 141 -0.61 -2.02 10.71
CA GLU A 141 -2.03 -1.70 10.59
C GLU A 141 -2.81 -2.74 9.77
N VAL A 142 -2.20 -3.28 8.70
CA VAL A 142 -2.79 -4.38 7.92
C VAL A 142 -2.92 -5.65 8.77
N GLN A 143 -1.93 -5.97 9.61
CA GLN A 143 -2.01 -7.10 10.54
C GLN A 143 -3.13 -6.91 11.56
N LYS A 144 -3.25 -5.72 12.17
CA LYS A 144 -4.37 -5.40 13.08
C LYS A 144 -5.71 -5.57 12.38
N ALA A 145 -5.86 -5.04 11.16
CA ALA A 145 -7.09 -5.21 10.37
C ALA A 145 -7.40 -6.70 10.09
N SER A 146 -6.38 -7.52 9.81
CA SER A 146 -6.54 -8.97 9.64
C SER A 146 -7.11 -9.63 10.89
N THR A 147 -6.60 -9.29 12.08
CA THR A 147 -7.11 -9.85 13.34
C THR A 147 -8.56 -9.45 13.62
N TYR A 148 -8.96 -8.22 13.25
CA TYR A 148 -10.37 -7.81 13.37
C TYR A 148 -11.29 -8.58 12.42
N VAL A 149 -10.83 -8.91 11.21
CA VAL A 149 -11.60 -9.73 10.27
C VAL A 149 -11.83 -11.13 10.83
N GLU A 150 -10.82 -11.73 11.45
CA GLU A 150 -10.95 -13.04 12.13
C GLU A 150 -11.96 -12.98 13.28
N GLN A 151 -11.90 -11.95 14.13
CA GLN A 151 -12.88 -11.75 15.21
C GLN A 151 -14.31 -11.58 14.68
N ILE A 152 -14.51 -10.82 13.60
CA ILE A 152 -15.83 -10.65 12.96
C ILE A 152 -16.34 -11.99 12.43
N MET A 153 -15.46 -12.83 11.88
CA MET A 153 -15.83 -14.16 11.39
C MET A 153 -16.30 -15.06 12.54
N ASP A 154 -15.59 -15.07 13.66
CA ASP A 154 -15.97 -15.84 14.86
C ASP A 154 -17.32 -15.37 15.44
N LEU A 155 -17.52 -14.05 15.53
CA LEU A 155 -18.80 -13.48 15.95
C LEU A 155 -19.94 -13.85 15.00
N THR A 156 -19.66 -13.90 13.70
CA THR A 156 -20.64 -14.32 12.69
C THR A 156 -21.03 -15.79 12.86
N LEU A 157 -20.05 -16.67 13.12
CA LEU A 157 -20.31 -18.07 13.43
C LEU A 157 -21.14 -18.24 14.70
N ALA A 158 -20.78 -17.53 15.77
CA ALA A 158 -21.55 -17.54 17.02
C ALA A 158 -22.99 -17.07 16.83
N LYS A 159 -23.21 -15.98 16.09
CA LYS A 159 -24.55 -15.49 15.75
C LYS A 159 -25.40 -16.54 15.01
N ASN A 160 -24.80 -17.25 14.07
CA ASN A 160 -25.49 -18.32 13.34
C ASN A 160 -25.87 -19.49 14.26
N ASN A 161 -25.01 -19.86 15.20
CA ASN A 161 -25.30 -20.89 16.19
C ASN A 161 -26.49 -20.49 17.08
N TYR A 162 -26.52 -19.25 17.58
CA TYR A 162 -27.65 -18.74 18.36
C TYR A 162 -28.94 -18.68 17.56
N ALA A 163 -28.88 -18.31 16.27
CA ALA A 163 -30.05 -18.30 15.40
C ALA A 163 -30.65 -19.71 15.24
N ASN A 164 -29.78 -20.74 15.10
CA ASN A 164 -30.21 -22.14 15.04
C ASN A 164 -30.84 -22.60 16.36
N GLU A 165 -30.26 -22.23 17.50
CA GLU A 165 -30.80 -22.57 18.82
C GLU A 165 -32.18 -21.92 19.05
N LEU A 166 -32.36 -20.67 18.63
CA LEU A 166 -33.66 -19.98 18.68
C LEU A 166 -34.73 -20.67 17.82
N ASP A 167 -34.38 -21.16 16.64
CA ASP A 167 -35.30 -21.91 15.79
C ASP A 167 -35.73 -23.24 16.43
N ASP A 168 -34.79 -23.94 17.07
CA ASP A 168 -35.09 -25.17 17.81
C ASP A 168 -35.99 -24.92 19.03
N LEU A 169 -35.76 -23.83 19.78
CA LEU A 169 -36.62 -23.42 20.89
C LEU A 169 -38.02 -23.04 20.39
N ARG A 170 -38.12 -22.35 19.25
CA ARG A 170 -39.40 -22.02 18.62
C ARG A 170 -40.18 -23.27 18.25
N LYS A 171 -39.54 -24.25 17.59
CA LYS A 171 -40.16 -25.55 17.25
C LYS A 171 -40.68 -26.27 18.51
N LYS A 172 -39.92 -26.26 19.61
CA LYS A 172 -40.36 -26.84 20.90
C LYS A 172 -41.59 -26.12 21.46
N SER A 173 -41.62 -24.79 21.39
CA SER A 173 -42.78 -23.98 21.82
C SER A 173 -44.04 -24.31 21.01
N ASP A 174 -43.91 -24.46 19.70
CA ASP A 174 -45.03 -24.84 18.82
C ASP A 174 -45.58 -26.24 19.13
N VAL A 175 -44.71 -27.19 19.49
CA VAL A 175 -45.13 -28.53 19.95
C VAL A 175 -45.90 -28.42 21.28
N MET A 176 -45.38 -27.66 22.23
CA MET A 176 -46.03 -27.48 23.54
C MET A 176 -47.40 -26.81 23.42
N THR A 177 -47.52 -25.81 22.55
CA THR A 177 -48.78 -25.12 22.26
C THR A 177 -49.84 -26.07 21.70
N ARG A 178 -49.45 -26.96 20.77
CA ARG A 178 -50.34 -27.99 20.23
C ARG A 178 -50.81 -28.99 21.28
N GLU A 179 -49.92 -29.43 22.18
CA GLU A 179 -50.29 -30.33 23.27
C GLU A 179 -51.29 -29.68 24.24
N LEU A 180 -51.05 -28.43 24.64
CA LEU A 180 -51.98 -27.68 25.49
C LEU A 180 -53.36 -27.52 24.86
N GLN A 181 -53.42 -27.27 23.55
CA GLN A 181 -54.69 -27.21 22.82
C GLN A 181 -55.41 -28.56 22.85
N SER A 182 -54.70 -29.67 22.61
CA SER A 182 -55.28 -31.02 22.70
C SER A 182 -55.87 -31.31 24.09
N GLN A 183 -55.15 -30.95 25.16
CA GLN A 183 -55.63 -31.12 26.54
C GLN A 183 -56.89 -30.28 26.81
N ARG A 184 -56.95 -29.05 26.30
CA ARG A 184 -58.14 -28.19 26.39
C ARG A 184 -59.36 -28.81 25.72
N ASP A 185 -59.17 -29.39 24.53
CA ASP A 185 -60.24 -30.04 23.78
C ASP A 185 -60.77 -31.27 24.54
N LYS A 186 -59.88 -32.07 25.14
CA LYS A 186 -60.26 -33.20 26.03
C LYS A 186 -61.10 -32.75 27.22
N CYS A 187 -60.68 -31.69 27.93
CA CYS A 187 -61.44 -31.13 29.05
C CYS A 187 -62.84 -30.66 28.64
N THR A 188 -62.95 -30.02 27.47
CA THR A 188 -64.22 -29.55 26.92
C THR A 188 -65.16 -30.71 26.58
N ALA A 189 -64.62 -31.82 26.06
CA ALA A 189 -65.39 -33.04 25.82
C ALA A 189 -65.91 -33.67 27.12
N MET A 190 -65.09 -33.71 28.18
CA MET A 190 -65.51 -34.24 29.48
C MET A 190 -66.65 -33.42 30.12
N ALA A 191 -66.64 -32.10 29.98
CA ALA A 191 -67.71 -31.25 30.53
C ALA A 191 -69.09 -31.55 29.91
N LYS A 192 -69.14 -31.87 28.60
CA LYS A 192 -70.39 -32.26 27.92
C LYS A 192 -70.97 -33.56 28.48
N LYS A 193 -70.14 -34.49 28.97
CA LYS A 193 -70.58 -35.78 29.54
C LYS A 193 -71.45 -35.62 30.80
N SER A 194 -71.14 -34.65 31.65
CA SER A 194 -71.88 -34.37 32.89
C SER A 194 -73.34 -33.97 32.64
N ASN A 195 -73.65 -33.41 31.47
CA ASN A 195 -75.01 -32.98 31.14
C ASN A 195 -75.95 -34.17 30.90
N TYR A 196 -75.45 -35.28 30.35
CA TYR A 196 -76.24 -36.49 30.07
C TYR A 196 -76.71 -37.22 31.35
N GLU A 197 -75.96 -37.12 32.46
CA GLU A 197 -76.34 -37.74 33.73
C GLU A 197 -77.60 -37.10 34.33
N LYS A 198 -77.79 -35.79 34.10
CA LYS A 198 -78.99 -35.06 34.57
C LYS A 198 -80.25 -35.47 33.82
N GLU A 199 -80.17 -35.63 32.50
CA GLU A 199 -81.31 -36.04 31.66
C GLU A 199 -81.82 -37.46 32.03
N TYR A 200 -80.91 -38.38 32.35
CA TYR A 200 -81.29 -39.74 32.76
C TYR A 200 -82.08 -39.77 34.07
N ALA A 201 -81.71 -38.96 35.06
CA ALA A 201 -82.40 -38.88 36.33
C ALA A 201 -83.86 -38.41 36.18
N GLN A 202 -84.09 -37.45 35.28
CA GLN A 202 -85.44 -36.93 35.00
C GLN A 202 -86.33 -37.99 34.33
N LEU A 203 -85.78 -38.77 33.41
CA LEU A 203 -86.52 -39.84 32.72
C LEU A 203 -86.91 -40.98 33.68
N LYS A 204 -86.04 -41.33 34.63
CA LYS A 204 -86.35 -42.32 35.68
C LYS A 204 -87.56 -41.91 36.52
N LYS A 205 -87.62 -40.64 36.94
CA LYS A 205 -88.76 -40.09 37.69
C LYS A 205 -90.07 -40.20 36.92
N SER A 206 -90.05 -39.86 35.63
CA SER A 206 -91.24 -39.97 34.77
C SER A 206 -91.74 -41.41 34.62
N PHE A 207 -90.84 -42.40 34.64
CA PHE A 207 -91.19 -43.81 34.59
C PHE A 207 -91.88 -44.29 35.89
N GLU A 208 -91.35 -43.90 37.05
CA GLU A 208 -91.93 -44.23 38.36
C GLU A 208 -93.36 -43.65 38.50
N GLU A 209 -93.60 -42.44 38.00
CA GLU A 209 -94.93 -41.81 37.97
C GLU A 209 -95.93 -42.58 37.07
N ALA A 210 -95.46 -43.17 35.96
CA ALA A 210 -96.32 -43.95 35.06
C ALA A 210 -96.77 -45.27 35.71
N ILE A 211 -95.88 -45.97 36.42
CA ILE A 211 -96.21 -47.20 37.17
C ILE A 211 -97.27 -46.90 38.25
N ALA A 212 -97.11 -45.79 38.99
CA ALA A 212 -98.08 -45.40 40.00
C ALA A 212 -99.49 -45.19 39.42
N LYS A 213 -99.58 -44.57 38.24
CA LYS A 213 -100.87 -44.39 37.53
C LYS A 213 -101.48 -45.71 37.09
N GLN A 214 -100.69 -46.66 36.60
CA GLN A 214 -101.17 -47.99 36.21
C GLN A 214 -101.81 -48.72 37.41
N ASN A 215 -101.16 -48.66 38.58
CA ASN A 215 -101.67 -49.30 39.79
C ASN A 215 -103.02 -48.72 40.23
N ILE A 216 -103.21 -47.40 40.11
CA ILE A 216 -104.49 -46.73 40.40
C ILE A 216 -105.59 -47.22 39.44
N ILE A 217 -105.29 -47.37 38.14
CA ILE A 217 -106.25 -47.85 37.13
C ILE A 217 -106.68 -49.29 37.44
N ASN A 218 -105.73 -50.17 37.76
CA ASN A 218 -106.03 -51.57 38.12
C ASN A 218 -106.92 -51.68 39.37
N SER A 219 -106.69 -50.82 40.38
CA SER A 219 -107.55 -50.73 41.58
C SER A 219 -109.00 -50.36 41.20
N LYS A 220 -109.17 -49.32 40.38
CA LYS A 220 -110.50 -48.87 39.93
C LYS A 220 -111.21 -49.91 39.07
N TYR A 221 -110.49 -50.65 38.23
CA TYR A 221 -111.05 -51.76 37.46
C TYR A 221 -111.64 -52.82 38.37
N THR A 222 -110.93 -53.17 39.45
CA THR A 222 -111.36 -54.15 40.45
C THR A 222 -112.63 -53.68 41.19
N GLU A 223 -112.71 -52.40 41.56
CA GLU A 223 -113.90 -51.81 42.20
C GLU A 223 -115.16 -51.84 41.30
N ILE A 224 -115.00 -51.61 40.00
CA ILE A 224 -116.10 -51.63 39.03
C ILE A 224 -116.63 -53.06 38.84
N VAL A 225 -115.76 -54.07 38.82
CA VAL A 225 -116.16 -55.48 38.70
C VAL A 225 -116.97 -55.97 39.91
N ILE A 226 -116.72 -55.41 41.10
CA ILE A 226 -117.37 -55.83 42.36
C ILE A 226 -118.74 -55.12 42.57
N SER A 227 -118.98 -53.95 41.98
CA SER A 227 -120.10 -53.07 42.36
C SER A 227 -121.47 -53.33 41.69
N GLY A 228 -121.65 -54.45 40.97
CA GLY A 228 -122.98 -55.01 40.64
C GLY A 228 -124.07 -54.02 40.20
N THR A 229 -123.85 -53.26 39.13
CA THR A 229 -124.80 -52.23 38.67
C THR A 229 -125.87 -52.77 37.71
N THR A 230 -127.11 -52.27 37.81
CA THR A 230 -128.31 -52.74 37.10
C THR A 230 -128.48 -52.28 35.64
N ASN A 231 -127.49 -51.64 35.03
CA ASN A 231 -127.54 -51.19 33.62
C ASN A 231 -126.42 -51.83 32.76
N PRO A 232 -126.70 -52.95 32.07
CA PRO A 232 -125.69 -53.73 31.37
C PRO A 232 -125.03 -53.01 30.19
N ASP A 233 -125.70 -52.06 29.54
CA ASP A 233 -125.13 -51.32 28.40
C ASP A 233 -124.15 -50.23 28.85
N ALA A 234 -124.44 -49.55 29.96
CA ALA A 234 -123.52 -48.61 30.59
C ALA A 234 -122.26 -49.32 31.12
N VAL A 235 -122.43 -50.53 31.68
CA VAL A 235 -121.32 -51.39 32.09
C VAL A 235 -120.47 -51.81 30.90
N ARG A 236 -121.07 -52.23 29.79
CA ARG A 236 -120.35 -52.61 28.58
C ARG A 236 -119.55 -51.46 27.98
N ALA A 237 -120.14 -50.27 27.87
CA ALA A 237 -119.43 -49.07 27.41
C ALA A 237 -118.26 -48.70 28.33
N ARG A 238 -118.44 -48.84 29.65
CA ARG A 238 -117.37 -48.59 30.62
C ARG A 238 -116.27 -49.64 30.57
N ILE A 239 -116.61 -50.92 30.35
CA ILE A 239 -115.63 -51.99 30.14
C ILE A 239 -114.80 -51.71 28.88
N GLN A 240 -115.43 -51.33 27.76
CA GLN A 240 -114.71 -51.00 26.54
C GLN A 240 -113.78 -49.79 26.70
N ASP A 241 -114.20 -48.75 27.42
CA ASP A 241 -113.35 -47.60 27.76
C ASP A 241 -112.15 -48.03 28.63
N LEU A 242 -112.36 -48.91 29.60
CA LEU A 242 -111.28 -49.46 30.44
C LEU A 242 -110.34 -50.38 29.66
N GLU A 243 -110.84 -51.20 28.75
CA GLU A 243 -110.03 -52.04 27.86
C GLU A 243 -109.17 -51.19 26.93
N LYS A 244 -109.73 -50.10 26.37
CA LYS A 244 -108.97 -49.14 25.57
C LYS A 244 -107.88 -48.45 26.41
N GLN A 245 -108.22 -47.97 27.61
CA GLN A 245 -107.24 -47.37 28.53
C GLN A 245 -106.15 -48.36 28.94
N LEU A 246 -106.50 -49.63 29.15
CA LEU A 246 -105.54 -50.69 29.46
C LEU A 246 -104.62 -50.96 28.27
N SER A 247 -105.16 -51.02 27.05
CA SER A 247 -104.38 -51.18 25.81
C SER A 247 -103.41 -50.01 25.60
N ASP A 248 -103.89 -48.77 25.73
CA ASP A 248 -103.06 -47.56 25.63
C ASP A 248 -101.98 -47.53 26.71
N SER A 249 -102.30 -48.00 27.93
CA SER A 249 -101.33 -48.05 29.01
C SER A 249 -100.29 -49.16 28.81
N LYS A 250 -100.69 -50.32 28.28
CA LYS A 250 -99.78 -51.40 27.93
C LYS A 250 -98.82 -50.99 26.81
N ALA A 251 -99.31 -50.28 25.78
CA ALA A 251 -98.46 -49.72 24.74
C ALA A 251 -97.45 -48.68 25.30
N LYS A 252 -97.86 -47.88 26.30
CA LYS A 252 -96.94 -46.98 27.02
C LYS A 252 -95.93 -47.76 27.84
N GLU A 253 -96.34 -48.83 28.53
CA GLU A 253 -95.46 -49.70 29.30
C GLU A 253 -94.39 -50.34 28.40
N ASP A 254 -94.78 -50.91 27.26
CA ASP A 254 -93.85 -51.51 26.30
C ASP A 254 -92.83 -50.48 25.76
N LYS A 255 -93.30 -49.27 25.46
CA LYS A 255 -92.42 -48.16 25.05
C LYS A 255 -91.44 -47.78 26.17
N LEU A 256 -91.94 -47.65 27.40
CA LEU A 256 -91.12 -47.33 28.55
C LEU A 256 -90.11 -48.45 28.85
N PHE A 257 -90.48 -49.72 28.68
CA PHE A 257 -89.59 -50.85 28.85
C PHE A 257 -88.47 -50.85 27.82
N ALA A 258 -88.79 -50.57 26.54
CA ALA A 258 -87.80 -50.39 25.49
C ALA A 258 -86.83 -49.23 25.81
N ASP A 259 -87.36 -48.12 26.33
CA ASP A 259 -86.55 -46.98 26.77
C ASP A 259 -85.64 -47.35 27.94
N VAL A 260 -86.15 -48.05 28.98
CA VAL A 260 -85.36 -48.54 30.11
C VAL A 260 -84.23 -49.47 29.63
N LYS A 261 -84.51 -50.38 28.70
CA LYS A 261 -83.50 -51.28 28.12
C LYS A 261 -82.42 -50.50 27.35
N ARG A 262 -82.83 -49.50 26.54
CA ARG A 262 -81.90 -48.61 25.82
C ARG A 262 -81.02 -47.83 26.80
N LEU A 263 -81.60 -47.33 27.89
CA LEU A 263 -80.86 -46.59 28.90
C LEU A 263 -79.95 -47.48 29.74
N ALA A 264 -80.35 -48.72 30.04
CA ALA A 264 -79.49 -49.68 30.73
C ALA A 264 -78.24 -49.99 29.89
N LYS A 265 -78.40 -50.17 28.57
CA LYS A 265 -77.26 -50.30 27.65
C LYS A 265 -76.37 -49.06 27.67
N LYS A 266 -76.95 -47.87 27.51
CA LYS A 266 -76.20 -46.59 27.58
C LYS A 266 -75.47 -46.44 28.93
N LYS A 267 -76.09 -46.85 30.03
CA LYS A 267 -75.47 -46.83 31.36
C LYS A 267 -74.24 -47.73 31.39
N ALA A 268 -74.32 -48.96 30.88
CA ALA A 268 -73.17 -49.86 30.77
C ALA A 268 -72.04 -49.24 29.94
N ASP A 269 -72.35 -48.70 28.75
CA ASP A 269 -71.37 -48.02 27.89
C ASP A 269 -70.69 -46.85 28.63
N ILE A 270 -71.44 -46.08 29.41
CA ILE A 270 -70.91 -44.97 30.23
C ILE A 270 -69.95 -45.46 31.32
N TYR A 271 -70.21 -46.62 31.94
CA TYR A 271 -69.32 -47.21 32.94
C TYR A 271 -68.00 -47.67 32.31
N ASP A 272 -68.06 -48.32 31.15
CA ASP A 272 -66.86 -48.75 30.43
C ASP A 272 -66.01 -47.54 30.02
N ASP A 273 -66.64 -46.48 29.52
CA ASP A 273 -65.95 -45.23 29.20
C ASP A 273 -65.38 -44.54 30.44
N ARG A 274 -66.10 -44.57 31.58
CA ARG A 274 -65.60 -44.01 32.83
C ARG A 274 -64.37 -44.78 33.32
N HIS A 275 -64.37 -46.10 33.20
CA HIS A 275 -63.22 -46.92 33.54
C HIS A 275 -62.03 -46.63 32.63
N ARG A 276 -62.26 -46.51 31.32
CA ARG A 276 -61.22 -46.12 30.35
C ARG A 276 -60.61 -44.76 30.66
N LEU A 277 -61.43 -43.75 30.93
CA LEU A 277 -60.97 -42.40 31.31
C LEU A 277 -60.21 -42.41 32.64
N PHE A 278 -60.60 -43.24 33.60
CA PHE A 278 -59.87 -43.41 34.85
C PHE A 278 -58.45 -43.94 34.62
N LEU A 279 -58.31 -44.95 33.75
CA LEU A 279 -56.99 -45.48 33.38
C LEU A 279 -56.14 -44.45 32.62
N GLU A 280 -56.74 -43.68 31.71
CA GLU A 280 -56.03 -42.59 31.01
C GLU A 280 -55.57 -41.49 31.99
N ASN A 281 -56.41 -41.12 32.96
CA ASN A 281 -56.02 -40.17 34.01
C ASN A 281 -54.86 -40.67 34.88
N LEU A 282 -54.82 -41.96 35.21
CA LEU A 282 -53.67 -42.56 35.91
C LEU A 282 -52.39 -42.42 35.08
N LYS A 283 -52.47 -42.68 33.77
CA LYS A 283 -51.34 -42.50 32.85
C LYS A 283 -50.87 -41.05 32.79
N ILE A 284 -51.80 -40.10 32.60
CA ILE A 284 -51.50 -38.65 32.57
C ILE A 284 -50.86 -38.21 33.88
N ASN A 285 -51.33 -38.70 35.03
CA ASN A 285 -50.77 -38.31 36.32
C ASN A 285 -49.34 -38.85 36.52
N ASN A 286 -49.04 -40.03 36.00
CA ASN A 286 -47.68 -40.57 35.98
C ASN A 286 -46.76 -39.75 35.05
N ASP A 287 -47.24 -39.40 33.85
CA ASP A 287 -46.50 -38.54 32.92
C ASP A 287 -46.25 -37.15 33.51
N LYS A 288 -47.24 -36.56 34.20
CA LYS A 288 -47.09 -35.29 34.93
C LYS A 288 -45.99 -35.37 35.99
N LYS A 289 -45.95 -36.44 36.78
CA LYS A 289 -44.87 -36.64 37.78
C LYS A 289 -43.50 -36.75 37.13
N ARG A 290 -43.39 -37.44 35.98
CA ARG A 290 -42.15 -37.51 35.20
C ARG A 290 -41.72 -36.12 34.73
N LEU A 291 -42.63 -35.36 34.13
CA LEU A 291 -42.35 -34.01 33.64
C LEU A 291 -41.96 -33.03 34.76
N ILE A 292 -42.58 -33.12 35.94
CA ILE A 292 -42.18 -32.32 37.11
C ILE A 292 -40.73 -32.62 37.48
N LYS A 293 -40.35 -33.91 37.54
CA LYS A 293 -38.97 -34.31 37.85
C LYS A 293 -37.96 -33.83 36.81
N GLU A 294 -38.31 -33.88 35.53
CA GLU A 294 -37.48 -33.34 34.44
C GLU A 294 -37.36 -31.82 34.54
N ASN A 295 -38.44 -31.11 34.86
CA ASN A 295 -38.44 -29.67 35.05
C ASN A 295 -37.58 -29.27 36.26
N ASP A 296 -37.67 -29.99 37.38
CA ASP A 296 -36.82 -29.75 38.55
C ASP A 296 -35.35 -29.98 38.22
N GLN A 297 -35.01 -30.99 37.41
CA GLN A 297 -33.65 -31.20 36.91
C GLN A 297 -33.18 -30.05 36.01
N LEU A 298 -34.04 -29.54 35.13
CA LEU A 298 -33.72 -28.40 34.28
C LEU A 298 -33.57 -27.10 35.09
N ARG A 299 -34.42 -26.86 36.09
CA ARG A 299 -34.29 -25.73 37.01
C ARG A 299 -33.01 -25.84 37.84
N GLY A 300 -32.61 -27.04 38.23
CA GLY A 300 -31.30 -27.28 38.85
C GLY A 300 -30.16 -26.85 37.91
N LYS A 301 -30.18 -27.31 36.66
CA LYS A 301 -29.18 -26.94 35.65
C LYS A 301 -29.15 -25.43 35.33
N LEU A 302 -30.32 -24.80 35.24
CA LEU A 302 -30.45 -23.36 34.99
C LEU A 302 -30.15 -22.50 36.22
N GLY A 303 -30.31 -23.04 37.42
CA GLY A 303 -29.91 -22.38 38.67
C GLY A 303 -28.41 -22.13 38.72
N TYR A 304 -27.60 -23.07 38.21
CA TYR A 304 -26.15 -22.91 38.09
C TYR A 304 -25.72 -21.87 37.04
N THR A 305 -26.56 -21.56 36.04
CA THR A 305 -26.21 -20.60 34.98
C THR A 305 -26.65 -19.17 35.29
N ASN A 306 -27.49 -18.94 36.30
CA ASN A 306 -27.97 -17.59 36.62
C ASN A 306 -26.99 -16.77 37.46
N GLU A 307 -26.04 -17.41 38.16
CA GLU A 307 -24.91 -16.69 38.77
C GLU A 307 -23.92 -16.19 37.69
N ASP A 308 -23.74 -16.92 36.60
CA ASP A 308 -22.91 -16.50 35.45
C ASP A 308 -23.55 -15.36 34.61
N VAL A 309 -24.89 -15.26 34.60
CA VAL A 309 -25.61 -14.24 33.81
C VAL A 309 -25.58 -12.85 34.49
N SER A 310 -25.39 -12.78 35.80
CA SER A 310 -25.18 -11.49 36.50
C SER A 310 -23.80 -10.87 36.22
N GLU A 311 -22.77 -11.67 35.90
CA GLU A 311 -21.48 -11.16 35.40
C GLU A 311 -21.56 -10.72 33.91
N SER A 312 -22.48 -11.29 33.13
CA SER A 312 -22.66 -10.95 31.70
C SER A 312 -23.29 -9.55 31.47
N GLY A 313 -23.96 -8.97 32.46
CA GLY A 313 -24.59 -7.64 32.37
C GLY A 313 -23.58 -6.49 32.33
N GLU A 314 -22.49 -6.58 33.10
CA GLU A 314 -21.36 -5.63 32.99
C GLU A 314 -20.52 -5.87 31.72
N TYR A 315 -20.43 -7.12 31.28
CA TYR A 315 -19.69 -7.49 30.07
C TYR A 315 -20.29 -6.88 28.79
N THR A 316 -21.62 -6.82 28.68
CA THR A 316 -22.32 -6.27 27.50
C THR A 316 -22.25 -4.74 27.42
N SER A 317 -22.26 -4.04 28.56
CA SER A 317 -22.06 -2.58 28.61
C SER A 317 -20.63 -2.19 28.21
N ASN A 318 -19.63 -2.95 28.66
CA ASN A 318 -18.23 -2.74 28.29
C ASN A 318 -17.97 -3.05 26.81
N HIS A 319 -18.58 -4.10 26.25
CA HIS A 319 -18.47 -4.40 24.82
C HIS A 319 -19.10 -3.32 23.93
N ALA A 320 -20.25 -2.75 24.31
CA ALA A 320 -20.87 -1.66 23.56
C ALA A 320 -20.06 -0.35 23.60
N SER A 321 -19.23 -0.15 24.62
CA SER A 321 -18.25 0.94 24.68
C SER A 321 -17.04 0.65 23.77
N ASN A 322 -16.50 -0.56 23.85
CA ASN A 322 -15.37 -1.00 23.03
C ASN A 322 -15.70 -1.00 21.53
N ASP A 323 -16.90 -1.43 21.15
CA ASP A 323 -17.37 -1.37 19.76
C ASP A 323 -17.44 0.07 19.25
N ARG A 324 -17.86 1.03 20.08
CA ARG A 324 -17.89 2.46 19.71
C ARG A 324 -16.48 3.04 19.56
N ASP A 325 -15.53 2.60 20.38
CA ASP A 325 -14.13 3.01 20.27
C ASP A 325 -13.46 2.38 19.03
N LEU A 326 -13.71 1.10 18.76
CA LEU A 326 -13.26 0.42 17.53
C LEU A 326 -13.84 1.07 16.28
N GLN A 327 -15.13 1.46 16.30
CA GLN A 327 -15.75 2.19 15.21
C GLN A 327 -15.06 3.55 14.97
N ARG A 328 -14.69 4.27 16.04
CA ARG A 328 -13.94 5.53 15.93
C ARG A 328 -12.54 5.32 15.38
N GLN A 329 -11.84 4.27 15.80
CA GLN A 329 -10.52 3.91 15.27
C GLN A 329 -10.60 3.52 13.79
N LEU A 330 -11.63 2.78 13.39
CA LEU A 330 -11.88 2.41 12.00
C LEU A 330 -12.08 3.65 11.12
N GLU A 331 -12.89 4.62 11.56
CA GLU A 331 -13.10 5.87 10.82
C GLU A 331 -11.83 6.74 10.75
N ALA A 332 -11.03 6.77 11.82
CA ALA A 332 -9.74 7.44 11.81
C ALA A 332 -8.76 6.79 10.81
N ALA A 333 -8.70 5.46 10.79
CA ALA A 333 -7.89 4.70 9.84
C ALA A 333 -8.33 4.92 8.39
N LYS A 334 -9.64 4.92 8.11
CA LYS A 334 -10.17 5.26 6.78
C LYS A 334 -9.76 6.66 6.34
N LYS A 335 -9.86 7.65 7.23
CA LYS A 335 -9.43 9.03 6.94
C LYS A 335 -7.93 9.10 6.64
N HIS A 336 -7.12 8.32 7.36
CA HIS A 336 -5.68 8.22 7.11
C HIS A 336 -5.37 7.59 5.75
N ILE A 337 -6.06 6.51 5.39
CA ILE A 337 -5.94 5.85 4.07
C ILE A 337 -6.30 6.83 2.94
N SER A 338 -7.37 7.61 3.08
CA SER A 338 -7.73 8.62 2.08
C SER A 338 -6.63 9.67 1.89
N LYS A 339 -6.00 10.14 2.98
CA LYS A 339 -4.85 11.06 2.89
C LYS A 339 -3.65 10.42 2.19
N LEU A 340 -3.34 9.16 2.50
CA LEU A 340 -2.25 8.44 1.83
C LEU A 340 -2.52 8.25 0.33
N GLN A 341 -3.77 8.00 -0.06
CA GLN A 341 -4.16 7.96 -1.46
C GLN A 341 -3.96 9.32 -2.14
N GLU A 342 -4.32 10.42 -1.48
CA GLU A 342 -4.08 11.78 -1.98
C GLU A 342 -2.57 12.04 -2.19
N TYR A 343 -1.74 11.72 -1.19
CA TYR A 343 -0.28 11.83 -1.31
C TYR A 343 0.28 11.00 -2.46
N LYS A 344 -0.21 9.77 -2.63
CA LYS A 344 0.17 8.91 -3.75
C LYS A 344 -0.17 9.55 -5.10
N GLN A 345 -1.35 10.16 -5.24
CA GLN A 345 -1.72 10.83 -6.49
C GLN A 345 -0.87 12.06 -6.76
N ASN A 346 -0.58 12.85 -5.73
CA ASN A 346 0.31 14.02 -5.84
C ASN A 346 1.72 13.61 -6.28
N TRP A 347 2.28 12.56 -5.68
CA TRP A 347 3.58 12.02 -6.07
C TRP A 347 3.60 11.50 -7.52
N ILE A 348 2.54 10.80 -7.95
CA ILE A 348 2.40 10.36 -9.36
C ILE A 348 2.38 11.57 -10.31
N ALA A 349 1.67 12.64 -9.95
CA ALA A 349 1.60 13.86 -10.75
C ALA A 349 2.97 14.56 -10.84
N GLU A 350 3.66 14.72 -9.72
CA GLU A 350 5.00 15.31 -9.66
C GLU A 350 6.01 14.52 -10.49
N ASN A 351 6.01 13.18 -10.36
CA ASN A 351 6.92 12.32 -11.11
C ASN A 351 6.65 12.39 -12.64
N ARG A 352 5.39 12.55 -13.05
CA ARG A 352 5.06 12.82 -14.47
C ARG A 352 5.64 14.14 -14.96
N THR A 353 5.56 15.20 -14.14
CA THR A 353 6.16 16.51 -14.47
C THR A 353 7.67 16.38 -14.61
N LEU A 354 8.35 15.73 -13.66
CA LEU A 354 9.80 15.51 -13.73
C LEU A 354 10.21 14.69 -14.96
N GLN A 355 9.43 13.67 -15.34
CA GLN A 355 9.67 12.91 -16.58
C GLN A 355 9.55 13.78 -17.83
N GLN A 356 8.58 14.70 -17.86
CA GLN A 356 8.39 15.63 -18.97
C GLN A 356 9.52 16.66 -19.06
N ASP A 357 10.00 17.16 -17.92
CA ASP A 357 11.14 18.07 -17.84
C ASP A 357 12.43 17.38 -18.30
N LEU A 358 12.65 16.13 -17.85
CA LEU A 358 13.77 15.33 -18.30
C LEU A 358 13.75 15.11 -19.82
N LYS A 359 12.57 14.81 -20.39
CA LYS A 359 12.40 14.67 -21.85
C LYS A 359 12.73 15.97 -22.58
N THR A 360 12.25 17.10 -22.06
CA THR A 360 12.52 18.43 -22.61
C THR A 360 14.01 18.78 -22.54
N SER A 361 14.67 18.48 -21.42
CA SER A 361 16.11 18.68 -21.24
C SER A 361 16.94 17.81 -22.20
N LYS A 362 16.56 16.54 -22.39
CA LYS A 362 17.18 15.65 -23.38
C LYS A 362 17.09 16.20 -24.81
N GLU A 363 15.94 16.76 -25.20
CA GLU A 363 15.79 17.36 -26.53
C GLU A 363 16.65 18.62 -26.67
N LYS A 364 16.74 19.47 -25.63
CA LYS A 364 17.65 20.62 -25.62
C LYS A 364 19.12 20.19 -25.78
N ILE A 365 19.54 19.14 -25.07
CA ILE A 365 20.90 18.59 -25.20
C ILE A 365 21.16 18.13 -26.64
N LYS A 366 20.19 17.44 -27.26
CA LYS A 366 20.29 16.97 -28.64
C LYS A 366 20.44 18.14 -29.64
N ILE A 367 19.69 19.22 -29.44
CA ILE A 367 19.81 20.45 -30.24
C ILE A 367 21.21 21.07 -30.07
N LEU A 368 21.70 21.20 -28.83
CA LEU A 368 23.03 21.74 -28.54
C LEU A 368 24.14 20.88 -29.14
N GLN A 369 24.02 19.55 -29.08
CA GLN A 369 24.95 18.63 -29.74
C GLN A 369 24.96 18.84 -31.27
N GLY A 370 23.79 19.03 -31.88
CA GLY A 370 23.68 19.37 -33.30
C GLY A 370 24.42 20.67 -33.64
N SER A 371 24.21 21.72 -32.86
CA SER A 371 24.92 23.00 -33.03
C SER A 371 26.43 22.85 -32.87
N LEU A 372 26.90 22.12 -31.84
CA LEU A 372 28.32 21.87 -31.61
C LEU A 372 28.98 21.13 -32.79
N ASN A 373 28.29 20.14 -33.36
CA ASN A 373 28.76 19.41 -34.53
C ASN A 373 28.89 20.33 -35.74
N ASN A 374 27.92 21.22 -35.97
CA ASN A 374 27.98 22.23 -37.03
C ASN A 374 29.16 23.18 -36.83
N THR A 375 29.35 23.73 -35.63
CA THR A 375 30.48 24.62 -35.33
C THR A 375 31.83 23.90 -35.49
N THR A 376 31.89 22.60 -35.17
CA THR A 376 33.07 21.77 -35.38
C THR A 376 33.36 21.57 -36.86
N ALA A 377 32.32 21.33 -37.67
CA ALA A 377 32.44 21.24 -39.12
C ALA A 377 32.94 22.56 -39.73
N ASP A 378 32.38 23.70 -39.31
CA ASP A 378 32.81 25.03 -39.75
C ASP A 378 34.26 25.31 -39.37
N LYS A 379 34.65 25.02 -38.13
CA LYS A 379 36.04 25.12 -37.66
C LYS A 379 36.98 24.30 -38.54
N ASN A 380 36.60 23.07 -38.88
CA ASN A 380 37.40 22.20 -39.74
C ASN A 380 37.45 22.71 -41.19
N ALA A 381 36.37 23.31 -41.71
CA ALA A 381 36.35 23.94 -43.02
C ALA A 381 37.27 25.17 -43.07
N LEU A 382 37.22 26.04 -42.05
CA LEU A 382 38.12 27.18 -41.91
C LEU A 382 39.58 26.74 -41.80
N ARG A 383 39.86 25.69 -41.03
CA ARG A 383 41.21 25.11 -40.92
C ARG A 383 41.73 24.60 -42.26
N ARG A 384 40.89 23.96 -43.07
CA ARG A 384 41.23 23.54 -44.43
C ARG A 384 41.56 24.74 -45.32
N ARG A 385 40.71 25.78 -45.34
CA ARG A 385 40.97 27.03 -46.08
C ARG A 385 42.29 27.68 -45.67
N LEU A 386 42.57 27.76 -44.37
CA LEU A 386 43.81 28.31 -43.84
C LEU A 386 45.05 27.55 -44.34
N ASN A 387 44.98 26.22 -44.38
CA ASN A 387 46.06 25.39 -44.90
C ASN A 387 46.23 25.57 -46.42
N GLU A 388 45.14 25.71 -47.17
CA GLU A 388 45.16 26.00 -48.62
C GLU A 388 45.88 27.34 -48.89
N THR A 389 45.46 28.41 -48.21
CA THR A 389 46.09 29.74 -48.34
C THR A 389 47.56 29.73 -47.89
N SER A 390 47.90 28.92 -46.88
CA SER A 390 49.30 28.75 -46.46
C SER A 390 50.14 28.04 -47.55
N ARG A 391 49.58 27.07 -48.28
CA ARG A 391 50.24 26.44 -49.44
C ARG A 391 50.37 27.41 -50.60
N GLU A 392 49.31 28.15 -50.93
CA GLU A 392 49.34 29.18 -51.98
C GLU A 392 50.41 30.24 -51.70
N ASN A 393 50.54 30.69 -50.45
CA ASN A 393 51.59 31.63 -50.03
C ASN A 393 53.00 31.02 -50.09
N GLN A 394 53.17 29.72 -49.81
CA GLN A 394 54.47 29.04 -50.01
C GLN A 394 54.83 28.89 -51.50
N VAL A 395 53.85 28.71 -52.38
CA VAL A 395 54.06 28.66 -53.84
C VAL A 395 54.38 30.05 -54.39
N HIS A 396 53.78 31.13 -53.87
CA HIS A 396 54.08 32.50 -54.27
C HIS A 396 55.42 33.04 -53.73
N GLN A 397 55.96 32.50 -52.63
CA GLN A 397 57.30 32.85 -52.14
C GLN A 397 58.46 32.16 -52.89
N GLY A 398 58.17 31.30 -53.87
CA GLY A 398 59.16 30.71 -54.78
C GLY A 398 59.42 31.50 -56.07
N SER A 399 58.69 32.59 -56.32
CA SER A 399 58.86 33.40 -57.54
C SER A 399 58.33 34.81 -57.32
N THR A 400 59.19 35.70 -56.82
CA THR A 400 59.28 37.10 -57.25
C THR A 400 60.38 37.81 -56.47
N ALA A 401 61.38 38.27 -57.22
CA ALA A 401 62.33 39.27 -56.82
C ALA A 401 61.66 40.66 -56.76
N SER A 402 62.26 41.54 -55.93
CA SER A 402 62.24 43.01 -55.99
C SER A 402 60.90 43.77 -55.87
N GLY A 403 60.85 44.74 -54.95
CA GLY A 403 59.91 45.86 -55.05
C GLY A 403 59.43 46.51 -53.75
N SER A 404 60.18 47.49 -53.28
CA SER A 404 59.80 48.78 -52.65
C SER A 404 58.41 49.05 -52.02
N THR A 405 58.51 49.62 -50.81
CA THR A 405 57.86 50.84 -50.27
C THR A 405 56.39 50.89 -49.77
N THR A 406 56.30 51.52 -48.59
CA THR A 406 55.32 52.52 -48.09
C THR A 406 54.30 52.14 -47.00
N SER A 407 54.28 53.04 -46.01
CA SER A 407 53.52 53.22 -44.78
C SER A 407 51.99 53.18 -44.86
N LEU A 408 51.33 52.83 -43.74
CA LEU A 408 50.45 53.77 -43.01
C LEU A 408 50.03 53.23 -41.63
N SER A 409 50.07 54.11 -40.64
CA SER A 409 49.61 53.93 -39.26
C SER A 409 48.08 53.93 -39.16
N THR A 410 47.50 53.13 -38.27
CA THR A 410 46.25 53.51 -37.59
C THR A 410 46.19 52.88 -36.20
N VAL A 411 46.23 53.74 -35.20
CA VAL A 411 45.98 53.48 -33.78
C VAL A 411 44.46 53.38 -33.60
N VAL A 412 43.98 52.30 -33.00
CA VAL A 412 42.61 52.22 -32.47
C VAL A 412 42.68 51.68 -31.04
N SER A 413 42.22 52.54 -30.13
CA SER A 413 42.09 52.34 -28.68
C SER A 413 40.95 51.35 -28.35
N PRO A 414 41.04 50.55 -27.27
CA PRO A 414 39.89 49.87 -26.70
C PRO A 414 39.56 50.43 -25.30
N GLU A 415 38.52 51.26 -25.22
CA GLU A 415 37.78 51.52 -23.98
C GLU A 415 36.32 51.10 -24.16
N GLU A 416 35.69 50.75 -23.04
CA GLU A 416 34.28 50.45 -22.83
C GLU A 416 33.82 48.99 -23.03
N LEU A 417 33.98 48.19 -21.97
CA LEU A 417 33.04 47.11 -21.66
C LEU A 417 32.44 47.35 -20.26
N MET A 418 31.13 47.52 -20.28
CA MET A 418 30.26 47.86 -19.17
C MET A 418 30.30 46.85 -18.02
N PHE A 419 30.28 47.41 -16.81
CA PHE A 419 29.67 46.82 -15.63
C PHE A 419 28.15 46.70 -15.80
N ILE A 420 27.59 45.50 -15.69
CA ILE A 420 26.24 45.28 -15.13
C ILE A 420 26.34 44.05 -14.22
N ARG A 421 25.90 44.21 -12.98
CA ARG A 421 25.85 43.22 -11.91
C ARG A 421 24.41 42.85 -11.64
#